data_AF-A0A7C9J2K2-F1
#
_entry.id   AF-A0A7C9J2K2-F1
#
_cell.length_a   1.000
_cell.length_b   1.000
_cell.length_c   1.000
_cell.angle_alpha   90.00
_cell.angle_beta   90.00
_cell.angle_gamma   90.00
#
_symmetry.space_group_name_H-M   'P 1'
#
loop_
_entity.id
_entity.type
_entity.pdbx_description
1 polymer ?
#
loop_
_entity_poly.entity_id
_entity_poly.type
_entity_poly.pdbx_seq_one_letter_code
_entity_poly.pdbx_strand_id
1 'polypeptide(L)'
;MTGAGSQTVKVVYRQNASVTANYYVVGTTNKIANSATTNGGVGLTYTTNAAQIPGYTLVATPSNATGTYVAAGSTVNYEYTVDYSVVPVDSNDNKIPNVPAPSGTGTPGQPVAPTGGYPTIPGYTRTTTPNVPDKPGQVNVVYTPLTETVTVNYYIQGTTTPIASSATLSGPFGSDYQSTPANVSGYKLVATPANASGMYGLTNGAVDYYYELIVTVVPKTPDGKPVPGTTPTQQPGVPGQPISNVPQIPGYKVTVVPEVSGQPGVVEVIYTPMTTPEQTPNEQTPKQPVDTQTVTPVAAKPVPVRTVEQTTPAQQTTVKKTHVQLATEVYAPARVAAKSQAKVLPHTGQQSSFALVIAGLGMMAAGFIFLGVRKYRRS
;
A
#
# COMPACT_ATOMS: atom_id res chain seq x y z
N MET A 1 -50.15 66.97 81.81
CA MET A 1 -49.12 67.30 80.81
C MET A 1 -47.92 66.42 81.05
N THR A 2 -47.61 65.51 80.13
CA THR A 2 -46.26 64.97 79.87
C THR A 2 -46.27 64.53 78.41
N GLY A 3 -45.38 65.14 77.62
CA GLY A 3 -45.48 65.24 76.16
C GLY A 3 -45.32 63.90 75.45
N ALA A 4 -46.19 63.66 74.45
CA ALA A 4 -45.92 62.70 73.40
C ALA A 4 -44.77 63.28 72.55
N GLY A 5 -43.55 62.87 72.85
CA GLY A 5 -42.39 63.20 72.03
C GLY A 5 -42.59 62.60 70.64
N SER A 6 -42.69 63.45 69.62
CA SER A 6 -42.71 62.99 68.24
C SER A 6 -41.35 62.38 67.91
N GLN A 7 -41.34 61.10 67.50
CA GLN A 7 -40.12 60.43 67.03
C GLN A 7 -40.01 60.61 65.53
N THR A 8 -38.97 61.30 65.07
CA THR A 8 -38.63 61.42 63.65
C THR A 8 -37.82 60.20 63.23
N VAL A 9 -38.43 59.27 62.50
CA VAL A 9 -37.71 58.16 61.84
C VAL A 9 -37.19 58.65 60.49
N LYS A 10 -35.87 58.76 60.34
CA LYS A 10 -35.23 59.07 59.05
C LYS A 10 -35.04 57.77 58.26
N VAL A 11 -35.94 57.50 57.32
CA VAL A 11 -35.77 56.38 56.37
C VAL A 11 -34.90 56.86 55.21
N VAL A 12 -33.71 56.27 55.05
CA VAL A 12 -32.83 56.55 53.91
C VAL A 12 -33.04 55.45 52.86
N TYR A 13 -33.63 55.80 51.73
CA TYR A 13 -33.77 54.89 50.60
C TYR A 13 -32.52 54.94 49.72
N ARG A 14 -32.06 53.76 49.28
CA ARG A 14 -31.10 53.64 48.18
C ARG A 14 -31.89 53.43 46.90
N GLN A 15 -31.54 54.15 45.83
CA GLN A 15 -32.09 53.88 44.51
C GLN A 15 -31.72 52.44 44.11
N ASN A 16 -32.68 51.68 43.58
CA ASN A 16 -32.42 50.36 43.01
C ASN A 16 -31.89 50.49 41.58
N ALA A 17 -30.97 49.61 41.19
CA ALA A 17 -30.47 49.49 39.83
C ALA A 17 -30.26 48.02 39.45
N SER A 18 -30.14 47.75 38.15
CA SER A 18 -29.98 46.41 37.59
C SER A 18 -28.67 46.25 36.83
N VAL A 19 -28.06 45.06 36.92
CA VAL A 19 -26.98 44.63 36.03
C VAL A 19 -27.46 43.44 35.21
N THR A 20 -27.27 43.52 33.88
CA THR A 20 -27.67 42.47 32.94
C THR A 20 -26.44 41.81 32.33
N ALA A 21 -26.30 40.50 32.54
CA ALA A 21 -25.31 39.66 31.88
C ALA A 21 -25.88 39.11 30.56
N ASN A 22 -25.15 39.29 29.46
CA ASN A 22 -25.47 38.76 28.14
C ASN A 22 -24.42 37.75 27.68
N TYR A 23 -24.82 36.82 26.82
CA TYR A 23 -23.99 35.71 26.34
C TYR A 23 -23.99 35.69 24.82
N TYR A 24 -22.86 36.02 24.20
CA TYR A 24 -22.72 36.17 22.75
C TYR A 24 -21.64 35.27 22.17
N VAL A 25 -21.75 34.95 20.88
CA VAL A 25 -20.62 34.40 20.13
C VAL A 25 -19.64 35.52 19.79
N VAL A 26 -18.37 35.32 20.11
CA VAL A 26 -17.29 36.28 19.87
C VAL A 26 -17.27 36.75 18.41
N GLY A 27 -17.11 38.05 18.20
CA GLY A 27 -17.11 38.66 16.87
C GLY A 27 -18.48 38.75 16.19
N THR A 28 -19.58 38.45 16.90
CA THR A 28 -20.95 38.52 16.37
C THR A 28 -21.90 39.22 17.34
N THR A 29 -23.14 39.47 16.91
CA THR A 29 -24.24 39.91 17.80
C THR A 29 -25.17 38.75 18.20
N ASN A 30 -24.79 37.51 17.87
CA ASN A 30 -25.61 36.32 18.09
C ASN A 30 -25.65 35.95 19.56
N LYS A 31 -26.83 36.05 20.16
CA LYS A 31 -27.08 35.67 21.55
C LYS A 31 -27.34 34.16 21.65
N ILE A 32 -26.63 33.49 22.56
CA ILE A 32 -26.62 32.02 22.68
C ILE A 32 -27.25 31.48 23.96
N ALA A 33 -27.64 32.37 24.89
CA ALA A 33 -28.42 32.04 26.08
C ALA A 33 -29.26 33.24 26.53
N ASN A 34 -30.27 33.00 27.36
CA ASN A 34 -31.05 34.07 27.99
C ASN A 34 -30.15 34.95 28.87
N SER A 35 -30.44 36.26 28.93
CA SER A 35 -29.69 37.15 29.83
C SER A 35 -30.03 36.84 31.28
N ALA A 36 -29.06 37.02 32.17
CA ALA A 36 -29.27 37.00 33.61
C ALA A 36 -29.27 38.43 34.16
N THR A 37 -30.26 38.79 34.97
CA THR A 37 -30.35 40.12 35.59
C THR A 37 -30.27 40.00 37.09
N THR A 38 -29.44 40.84 37.71
CA THR A 38 -29.37 41.01 39.15
C THR A 38 -29.76 42.44 39.52
N ASN A 39 -30.41 42.62 40.67
CA ASN A 39 -30.87 43.91 41.16
C ASN A 39 -30.26 44.21 42.52
N GLY A 40 -29.91 45.46 42.77
CA GLY A 40 -29.39 45.91 44.04
C GLY A 40 -29.42 47.42 44.21
N GLY A 41 -29.27 47.87 45.45
CA GLY A 41 -29.16 49.29 45.75
C GLY A 41 -27.88 49.88 45.19
N VAL A 42 -27.94 51.11 44.66
CA VAL A 42 -26.79 51.85 44.15
C VAL A 42 -25.67 51.90 45.20
N GLY A 43 -24.43 51.65 44.74
CA GLY A 43 -23.22 51.58 45.56
C GLY A 43 -22.99 50.24 46.27
N LEU A 44 -23.93 49.29 46.22
CA LEU A 44 -23.68 47.91 46.65
C LEU A 44 -22.90 47.15 45.57
N THR A 45 -22.17 46.11 45.97
CA THR A 45 -21.43 45.27 45.04
C THR A 45 -22.34 44.30 44.29
N TYR A 46 -21.95 43.93 43.08
CA TYR A 46 -22.54 42.83 42.31
C TYR A 46 -21.47 41.86 41.82
N THR A 47 -21.91 40.66 41.48
CA THR A 47 -21.13 39.65 40.76
C THR A 47 -22.04 38.98 39.75
N THR A 48 -21.55 38.79 38.54
CA THR A 48 -22.19 38.03 37.49
C THR A 48 -21.33 36.81 37.14
N ASN A 49 -21.96 35.77 36.60
CA ASN A 49 -21.29 34.53 36.25
C ASN A 49 -21.50 34.19 34.77
N ALA A 50 -20.48 33.58 34.17
CA ALA A 50 -20.60 32.93 32.88
C ALA A 50 -21.63 31.80 32.95
N ALA A 51 -22.39 31.60 31.88
CA ALA A 51 -23.30 30.46 31.74
C ALA A 51 -22.53 29.26 31.16
N GLN A 52 -22.89 28.06 31.59
CA GLN A 52 -22.45 26.84 30.91
C GLN A 52 -23.38 26.58 29.73
N ILE A 53 -22.86 26.68 28.50
CA ILE A 53 -23.64 26.59 27.27
C ILE A 53 -23.08 25.44 26.44
N PRO A 54 -23.82 24.33 26.23
CA PRO A 54 -23.32 23.19 25.47
C PRO A 54 -22.84 23.57 24.07
N GLY A 55 -21.62 23.16 23.73
CA GLY A 55 -21.00 23.45 22.43
C GLY A 55 -20.36 24.84 22.32
N TYR A 56 -20.25 25.59 23.42
CA TYR A 56 -19.61 26.90 23.44
C TYR A 56 -18.61 27.01 24.58
N THR A 57 -17.45 27.58 24.28
CA THR A 57 -16.35 27.75 25.25
C THR A 57 -16.13 29.23 25.54
N LEU A 58 -16.18 29.62 26.82
CA LEU A 58 -15.96 30.99 27.26
C LEU A 58 -14.57 31.48 26.85
N VAL A 59 -14.50 32.65 26.22
CA VAL A 59 -13.22 33.28 25.85
C VAL A 59 -12.46 33.72 27.10
N ALA A 60 -13.09 34.56 27.91
CA ALA A 60 -12.57 35.06 29.17
C ALA A 60 -13.70 35.61 30.04
N THR A 61 -13.49 35.67 31.35
CA THR A 61 -14.37 36.42 32.25
C THR A 61 -14.16 37.92 32.01
N PRO A 62 -15.22 38.70 31.67
CA PRO A 62 -15.11 40.14 31.47
C PRO A 62 -14.63 40.85 32.74
N SER A 63 -13.83 41.91 32.58
CA SER A 63 -13.28 42.66 33.73
C SER A 63 -14.36 43.33 34.60
N ASN A 64 -15.52 43.63 34.02
CA ASN A 64 -16.68 44.19 34.72
C ASN A 64 -17.66 43.12 35.23
N ALA A 65 -17.28 41.83 35.28
CA ALA A 65 -18.12 40.78 35.86
C ALA A 65 -18.44 41.01 37.35
N THR A 66 -17.58 41.74 38.05
CA THR A 66 -17.78 42.25 39.40
C THR A 66 -17.70 43.77 39.42
N GLY A 67 -18.51 44.42 40.24
CA GLY A 67 -18.50 45.88 40.35
C GLY A 67 -19.48 46.39 41.41
N THR A 68 -19.95 47.63 41.26
CA THR A 68 -21.03 48.19 42.08
C THR A 68 -22.20 48.64 41.24
N TYR A 69 -23.41 48.56 41.78
CA TYR A 69 -24.62 49.02 41.10
C TYR A 69 -24.56 50.54 40.91
N VAL A 70 -24.76 51.00 39.67
CA VAL A 70 -24.87 52.42 39.31
C VAL A 70 -26.27 52.74 38.85
N ALA A 71 -26.72 53.99 39.06
CA ALA A 71 -28.10 54.41 38.81
C ALA A 71 -28.59 54.13 37.37
N ALA A 72 -27.71 54.23 36.37
CA ALA A 72 -28.04 53.98 34.97
C ALA A 72 -28.19 52.48 34.62
N GLY A 73 -27.86 51.58 35.55
CA GLY A 73 -27.70 50.15 35.28
C GLY A 73 -26.37 49.83 34.59
N SER A 74 -26.09 48.54 34.39
CA SER A 74 -24.88 48.10 33.69
C SER A 74 -25.11 46.83 32.89
N THR A 75 -24.25 46.61 31.91
CA THR A 75 -24.26 45.43 31.07
C THR A 75 -22.91 44.72 31.14
N VAL A 76 -22.93 43.41 31.34
CA VAL A 76 -21.75 42.54 31.32
C VAL A 76 -21.92 41.59 30.13
N ASN A 77 -21.00 41.65 29.16
CA ASN A 77 -21.07 40.79 27.97
C ASN A 77 -20.02 39.67 28.09
N TYR A 78 -20.50 38.43 28.20
CA TYR A 78 -19.66 37.25 28.10
C TYR A 78 -19.61 36.79 26.65
N GLU A 79 -18.40 36.60 26.14
CA GLU A 79 -18.15 36.14 24.77
C GLU A 79 -17.67 34.69 24.75
N TYR A 80 -18.16 33.91 23.79
CA TYR A 80 -17.88 32.49 23.65
C TYR A 80 -17.40 32.16 22.24
N THR A 81 -16.49 31.19 22.15
CA THR A 81 -16.12 30.49 20.92
C THR A 81 -17.07 29.33 20.66
N VAL A 82 -17.13 28.86 19.40
CA VAL A 82 -17.94 27.72 18.97
C VAL A 82 -17.09 26.46 19.01
N ASP A 83 -17.58 25.41 19.65
CA ASP A 83 -16.96 24.09 19.67
C ASP A 83 -17.29 23.34 18.37
N TYR A 84 -16.28 22.68 17.78
CA TYR A 84 -16.44 21.88 16.57
C TYR A 84 -15.66 20.57 16.65
N SER A 85 -16.04 19.62 15.80
CA SER A 85 -15.31 18.37 15.55
C SER A 85 -14.97 18.22 14.08
N VAL A 86 -13.74 17.80 13.79
CA VAL A 86 -13.28 17.58 12.43
C VAL A 86 -13.67 16.18 11.97
N VAL A 87 -14.25 16.10 10.78
CA VAL A 87 -14.52 14.85 10.07
C VAL A 87 -13.63 14.79 8.84
N PRO A 88 -12.61 13.92 8.81
CA PRO A 88 -11.81 13.69 7.61
C PRO A 88 -12.66 13.02 6.53
N VAL A 89 -12.70 13.64 5.35
CA VAL A 89 -13.44 13.14 4.19
C VAL A 89 -12.54 13.05 2.96
N ASP A 90 -12.92 12.21 2.00
CA ASP A 90 -12.32 12.19 0.67
C ASP A 90 -12.82 13.35 -0.20
N SER A 91 -12.29 13.45 -1.43
CA SER A 91 -12.69 14.49 -2.40
C SER A 91 -14.18 14.44 -2.82
N ASN A 92 -14.89 13.36 -2.50
CA ASN A 92 -16.32 13.18 -2.78
C ASN A 92 -17.18 13.34 -1.51
N ASP A 93 -16.61 13.90 -0.44
CA ASP A 93 -17.24 14.11 0.87
C ASP A 93 -17.58 12.82 1.64
N ASN A 94 -17.00 11.67 1.24
CA ASN A 94 -17.17 10.44 2.00
C ASN A 94 -16.21 10.41 3.18
N LYS A 95 -16.72 10.07 4.37
CA LYS A 95 -15.90 9.91 5.58
C LYS A 95 -14.81 8.86 5.38
N ILE A 96 -13.57 9.22 5.72
CA ILE A 96 -12.45 8.28 5.77
C ILE A 96 -12.55 7.48 7.09
N PRO A 97 -12.66 6.14 7.04
CA PRO A 97 -12.85 5.31 8.23
C PRO A 97 -11.57 5.23 9.08
N ASN A 98 -11.73 4.96 10.37
CA ASN A 98 -10.64 4.73 11.33
C ASN A 98 -9.65 5.90 11.51
N VAL A 99 -10.01 7.11 11.09
CA VAL A 99 -9.22 8.32 11.34
C VAL A 99 -9.75 9.02 12.60
N PRO A 100 -8.87 9.48 13.50
CA PRO A 100 -9.28 10.32 14.62
C PRO A 100 -10.09 11.52 14.15
N ALA A 101 -11.14 11.85 14.89
CA ALA A 101 -11.96 13.04 14.68
C ALA A 101 -11.61 14.07 15.77
N PRO A 102 -10.53 14.85 15.61
CA PRO A 102 -10.14 15.80 16.65
C PRO A 102 -11.16 16.93 16.73
N SER A 103 -11.26 17.54 17.90
CA SER A 103 -12.13 18.67 18.17
C SER A 103 -11.35 19.92 18.51
N GLY A 104 -12.00 21.07 18.46
CA GLY A 104 -11.44 22.35 18.88
C GLY A 104 -12.55 23.37 19.10
N THR A 105 -12.14 24.58 19.44
CA THR A 105 -13.06 25.72 19.58
C THR A 105 -12.49 26.90 18.82
N GLY A 106 -13.33 27.82 18.36
CA GLY A 106 -12.86 29.01 17.68
C GLY A 106 -13.93 30.04 17.38
N THR A 107 -13.49 31.17 16.82
CA THR A 107 -14.38 32.23 16.34
C THR A 107 -14.97 31.84 14.99
N PRO A 108 -16.29 31.94 14.78
CA PRO A 108 -16.91 31.69 13.48
C PRO A 108 -16.19 32.40 12.33
N GLY A 109 -16.05 31.72 11.20
CA GLY A 109 -15.40 32.26 10.01
C GLY A 109 -13.87 32.26 10.04
N GLN A 110 -13.22 31.96 11.17
CA GLN A 110 -11.77 31.71 11.20
C GLN A 110 -11.45 30.29 10.76
N PRO A 111 -10.26 30.01 10.19
CA PRO A 111 -9.86 28.64 9.86
C PRO A 111 -9.91 27.74 11.10
N VAL A 112 -10.37 26.51 10.92
CA VAL A 112 -10.34 25.53 12.03
C VAL A 112 -8.90 25.20 12.41
N ALA A 113 -8.67 24.96 13.69
CA ALA A 113 -7.38 24.61 14.27
C ALA A 113 -7.63 23.61 15.42
N PRO A 114 -7.93 22.34 15.10
CA PRO A 114 -8.28 21.35 16.10
C PRO A 114 -7.16 21.19 17.14
N THR A 115 -7.55 20.97 18.40
CA THR A 115 -6.60 20.71 19.49
C THR A 115 -5.82 19.43 19.19
N GLY A 116 -4.49 19.50 19.28
CA GLY A 116 -3.60 18.40 18.87
C GLY A 116 -3.30 18.34 17.37
N GLY A 117 -3.86 19.26 16.58
CA GLY A 117 -3.62 19.36 15.14
C GLY A 117 -4.51 18.46 14.30
N TYR A 118 -4.30 18.53 12.98
CA TYR A 118 -5.02 17.72 12.01
C TYR A 118 -4.46 16.30 11.96
N PRO A 119 -5.29 15.28 11.69
CA PRO A 119 -4.80 13.92 11.54
C PRO A 119 -3.90 13.80 10.31
N THR A 120 -2.79 13.05 10.44
CA THR A 120 -2.00 12.57 9.32
C THR A 120 -2.56 11.24 8.86
N ILE A 121 -2.97 11.13 7.61
CA ILE A 121 -3.56 9.93 7.03
C ILE A 121 -2.57 9.36 6.01
N PRO A 122 -1.99 8.17 6.22
CA PRO A 122 -1.06 7.57 5.27
C PRO A 122 -1.68 7.43 3.88
N GLY A 123 -0.96 7.85 2.84
CA GLY A 123 -1.42 7.79 1.46
C GLY A 123 -2.33 8.94 1.05
N TYR A 124 -2.54 9.95 1.91
CA TYR A 124 -3.36 11.12 1.61
C TYR A 124 -2.62 12.42 1.99
N THR A 125 -3.02 13.50 1.34
CA THR A 125 -2.64 14.87 1.70
C THR A 125 -3.88 15.70 2.00
N ARG A 126 -3.80 16.58 3.00
CA ARG A 126 -4.89 17.51 3.34
C ARG A 126 -4.93 18.62 2.29
N THR A 127 -6.08 18.83 1.65
CA THR A 127 -6.23 19.82 0.57
C THR A 127 -7.11 21.00 0.93
N THR A 128 -8.00 20.86 1.91
CA THR A 128 -8.83 21.98 2.39
C THR A 128 -8.81 22.11 3.91
N THR A 129 -8.97 23.35 4.39
CA THR A 129 -9.18 23.66 5.80
C THR A 129 -10.41 24.56 5.90
N PRO A 130 -11.57 24.03 6.34
CA PRO A 130 -12.80 24.82 6.44
C PRO A 130 -12.67 25.86 7.55
N ASN A 131 -13.62 26.79 7.58
CA ASN A 131 -13.75 27.74 8.67
C ASN A 131 -14.61 27.16 9.80
N VAL A 132 -14.42 27.68 11.01
CA VAL A 132 -15.25 27.40 12.18
C VAL A 132 -16.70 27.78 11.85
N PRO A 133 -17.68 26.90 12.12
CA PRO A 133 -19.08 27.13 11.80
C PRO A 133 -19.71 28.17 12.74
N ASP A 134 -20.85 28.74 12.33
CA ASP A 134 -21.61 29.68 13.15
C ASP A 134 -22.30 29.03 14.37
N LYS A 135 -22.44 27.70 14.34
CA LYS A 135 -23.07 26.89 15.38
C LYS A 135 -22.24 25.64 15.67
N PRO A 136 -22.31 25.09 16.89
CA PRO A 136 -21.55 23.92 17.25
C PRO A 136 -21.87 22.73 16.35
N GLY A 137 -20.86 21.97 15.94
CA GLY A 137 -21.09 20.86 15.01
C GLY A 137 -19.85 20.22 14.43
N GLN A 138 -20.06 19.54 13.30
CA GLN A 138 -19.01 18.88 12.52
C GLN A 138 -18.56 19.75 11.35
N VAL A 139 -17.28 19.67 11.03
CA VAL A 139 -16.68 20.31 9.86
C VAL A 139 -15.90 19.29 9.06
N ASN A 140 -16.13 19.26 7.75
CA ASN A 140 -15.44 18.32 6.88
C ASN A 140 -14.10 18.90 6.43
N VAL A 141 -13.03 18.12 6.63
CA VAL A 141 -11.68 18.45 6.16
C VAL A 141 -11.34 17.47 5.04
N VAL A 142 -11.04 17.99 3.85
CA VAL A 142 -10.83 17.15 2.67
C VAL A 142 -9.38 16.66 2.61
N TYR A 143 -9.25 15.36 2.39
CA TYR A 143 -8.00 14.66 2.14
C TYR A 143 -8.04 14.02 0.76
N THR A 144 -7.02 14.29 -0.04
CA THR A 144 -6.87 13.77 -1.39
C THR A 144 -5.79 12.68 -1.42
N PRO A 145 -6.03 11.52 -2.06
CA PRO A 145 -5.02 10.49 -2.19
C PRO A 145 -3.74 11.02 -2.83
N LEU A 146 -2.58 10.62 -2.31
CA LEU A 146 -1.29 10.90 -2.93
C LEU A 146 -1.15 10.13 -4.24
N THR A 147 -0.37 10.68 -5.17
CA THR A 147 0.01 9.96 -6.38
C THR A 147 1.16 9.02 -6.07
N GLU A 148 0.95 7.75 -6.34
CA GLU A 148 1.90 6.67 -6.15
C GLU A 148 2.34 6.10 -7.49
N THR A 149 3.49 5.41 -7.50
CA THR A 149 4.04 4.84 -8.73
C THR A 149 4.49 3.39 -8.57
N VAL A 150 4.46 2.65 -9.67
CA VAL A 150 4.99 1.29 -9.82
C VAL A 150 5.93 1.29 -11.02
N THR A 151 7.16 0.84 -10.81
CA THR A 151 8.12 0.63 -11.90
C THR A 151 7.91 -0.74 -12.53
N VAL A 152 7.91 -0.80 -13.85
CA VAL A 152 7.82 -2.04 -14.63
C VAL A 152 9.13 -2.24 -15.39
N ASN A 153 9.80 -3.36 -15.13
CA ASN A 153 11.07 -3.70 -15.76
C ASN A 153 10.96 -4.94 -16.65
N TYR A 154 11.88 -5.05 -17.61
CA TYR A 154 11.94 -6.15 -18.57
C TYR A 154 13.37 -6.68 -18.63
N TYR A 155 13.60 -7.89 -18.10
CA TYR A 155 14.92 -8.47 -17.92
C TYR A 155 15.09 -9.81 -18.62
N ILE A 156 16.33 -10.18 -18.91
CA ILE A 156 16.66 -11.57 -19.26
C ILE A 156 16.53 -12.44 -18.00
N GLN A 157 15.88 -13.59 -18.12
CA GLN A 157 15.67 -14.54 -17.02
C GLN A 157 16.99 -14.88 -16.31
N GLY A 158 16.98 -14.79 -14.97
CA GLY A 158 18.15 -15.08 -14.13
C GLY A 158 19.17 -13.94 -14.05
N THR A 159 18.88 -12.77 -14.63
CA THR A 159 19.78 -11.60 -14.64
C THR A 159 19.03 -10.31 -14.31
N THR A 160 19.77 -9.20 -14.22
CA THR A 160 19.23 -7.82 -14.17
C THR A 160 19.50 -7.04 -15.45
N THR A 161 19.84 -7.73 -16.55
CA THR A 161 20.15 -7.08 -17.83
C THR A 161 18.86 -6.67 -18.52
N PRO A 162 18.61 -5.35 -18.74
CA PRO A 162 17.38 -4.88 -19.35
C PRO A 162 17.35 -5.19 -20.84
N ILE A 163 16.19 -5.61 -21.34
CA ILE A 163 15.95 -5.87 -22.78
C ILE A 163 15.08 -4.81 -23.45
N ALA A 164 14.49 -3.93 -22.66
CA ALA A 164 13.67 -2.79 -23.06
C ALA A 164 13.73 -1.71 -21.98
N SER A 165 13.35 -0.49 -22.33
CA SER A 165 13.19 0.61 -21.37
C SER A 165 12.13 0.25 -20.33
N SER A 166 12.37 0.60 -19.06
CA SER A 166 11.36 0.48 -18.01
C SER A 166 10.20 1.43 -18.25
N ALA A 167 9.04 1.07 -17.70
CA ALA A 167 7.86 1.94 -17.67
C ALA A 167 7.52 2.32 -16.24
N THR A 168 6.86 3.46 -16.06
CA THR A 168 6.34 3.90 -14.77
C THR A 168 4.83 4.02 -14.87
N LEU A 169 4.13 3.20 -14.09
CA LEU A 169 2.71 3.37 -13.87
C LEU A 169 2.51 4.35 -12.72
N SER A 170 1.50 5.19 -12.83
CA SER A 170 1.15 6.19 -11.82
C SER A 170 -0.35 6.20 -11.59
N GLY A 171 -0.75 6.40 -10.34
CA GLY A 171 -2.16 6.52 -9.98
C GLY A 171 -2.35 6.92 -8.52
N PRO A 172 -3.59 7.29 -8.13
CA PRO A 172 -3.88 7.66 -6.76
C PRO A 172 -3.72 6.47 -5.80
N PHE A 173 -3.25 6.74 -4.59
CA PHE A 173 -3.20 5.76 -3.51
C PHE A 173 -4.54 5.03 -3.36
N GLY A 174 -4.48 3.70 -3.27
CA GLY A 174 -5.64 2.83 -3.15
C GLY A 174 -6.41 2.58 -4.46
N SER A 175 -5.96 3.08 -5.61
CA SER A 175 -6.50 2.67 -6.90
C SER A 175 -5.77 1.47 -7.48
N ASP A 176 -6.42 0.76 -8.38
CA ASP A 176 -5.83 -0.39 -9.04
C ASP A 176 -4.83 0.04 -10.12
N TYR A 177 -3.86 -0.83 -10.42
CA TYR A 177 -2.94 -0.72 -11.53
C TYR A 177 -2.85 -2.05 -12.27
N GLN A 178 -2.59 -1.98 -13.57
CA GLN A 178 -2.30 -3.12 -14.43
C GLN A 178 -1.08 -2.80 -15.29
N SER A 179 -0.15 -3.74 -15.38
CA SER A 179 0.98 -3.72 -16.30
C SER A 179 0.80 -4.78 -17.39
N THR A 180 1.54 -4.62 -18.47
CA THR A 180 1.57 -5.59 -19.58
C THR A 180 3.02 -5.89 -19.96
N PRO A 181 3.34 -7.12 -20.39
CA PRO A 181 4.67 -7.43 -20.90
C PRO A 181 4.96 -6.62 -22.17
N ALA A 182 6.21 -6.20 -22.34
CA ALA A 182 6.70 -5.67 -23.61
C ALA A 182 6.84 -6.80 -24.64
N ASN A 183 6.54 -6.50 -25.91
CA ASN A 183 6.85 -7.38 -27.03
C ASN A 183 8.22 -6.99 -27.61
N VAL A 184 9.23 -7.83 -27.38
CA VAL A 184 10.63 -7.55 -27.76
C VAL A 184 11.12 -8.64 -28.71
N SER A 185 11.54 -8.26 -29.91
CA SER A 185 12.02 -9.21 -30.93
C SER A 185 13.24 -9.98 -30.42
N GLY A 186 13.29 -11.29 -30.70
CA GLY A 186 14.36 -12.18 -30.24
C GLY A 186 14.25 -12.59 -28.76
N TYR A 187 13.17 -12.24 -28.08
CA TYR A 187 12.89 -12.64 -26.71
C TYR A 187 11.49 -13.23 -26.58
N LYS A 188 11.34 -14.17 -25.65
CA LYS A 188 10.05 -14.81 -25.34
C LYS A 188 9.76 -14.64 -23.85
N LEU A 189 8.56 -14.19 -23.51
CA LEU A 189 8.14 -14.07 -22.11
C LEU A 189 8.16 -15.44 -21.41
N VAL A 190 8.68 -15.46 -20.18
CA VAL A 190 8.67 -16.66 -19.31
C VAL A 190 7.27 -16.86 -18.74
N ALA A 191 6.80 -15.88 -17.97
CA ALA A 191 5.50 -15.86 -17.34
C ALA A 191 5.12 -14.43 -16.94
N THR A 192 3.82 -14.18 -16.77
CA THR A 192 3.31 -12.93 -16.19
C THR A 192 3.52 -12.97 -14.67
N PRO A 193 4.20 -11.98 -14.05
CA PRO A 193 4.41 -11.96 -12.61
C PRO A 193 3.09 -11.74 -11.87
N ALA A 194 2.97 -12.27 -10.64
CA ALA A 194 1.73 -12.22 -9.86
C ALA A 194 1.31 -10.78 -9.50
N ASN A 195 2.28 -9.87 -9.33
CA ASN A 195 2.05 -8.45 -9.09
C ASN A 195 1.91 -7.63 -10.38
N ALA A 196 1.72 -8.26 -11.55
CA ALA A 196 1.41 -7.53 -12.79
C ALA A 196 0.15 -6.67 -12.67
N SER A 197 -0.72 -7.05 -11.75
CA SER A 197 -1.93 -6.34 -11.31
C SER A 197 -1.89 -6.11 -9.82
N GLY A 198 -2.40 -4.98 -9.35
CA GLY A 198 -2.48 -4.71 -7.91
C GLY A 198 -3.14 -3.38 -7.60
N MET A 199 -2.93 -2.90 -6.38
CA MET A 199 -3.40 -1.60 -5.91
C MET A 199 -2.19 -0.77 -5.47
N TYR A 200 -2.19 0.54 -5.75
CA TYR A 200 -1.16 1.44 -5.26
C TYR A 200 -1.23 1.55 -3.73
N GLY A 201 -0.19 1.09 -3.04
CA GLY A 201 -0.02 1.20 -1.60
C GLY A 201 0.97 2.30 -1.20
N LEU A 202 1.32 2.35 0.10
CA LEU A 202 2.37 3.23 0.63
C LEU A 202 3.77 2.84 0.17
N THR A 203 3.94 1.57 -0.17
CA THR A 203 5.15 0.98 -0.72
C THR A 203 4.72 0.11 -1.89
N ASN A 204 5.27 0.38 -3.06
CA ASN A 204 4.94 -0.33 -4.28
C ASN A 204 6.20 -1.08 -4.76
N GLY A 205 6.09 -2.40 -4.88
CA GLY A 205 7.15 -3.22 -5.45
C GLY A 205 7.22 -3.03 -6.96
N ALA A 206 8.42 -3.18 -7.53
CA ALA A 206 8.57 -3.22 -8.98
C ALA A 206 7.90 -4.48 -9.56
N VAL A 207 7.38 -4.35 -10.78
CA VAL A 207 6.88 -5.47 -11.58
C VAL A 207 7.97 -5.86 -12.56
N ASP A 208 8.57 -7.03 -12.35
CA ASP A 208 9.66 -7.51 -13.18
C ASP A 208 9.17 -8.62 -14.12
N TYR A 209 9.18 -8.32 -15.42
CA TYR A 209 8.93 -9.32 -16.46
C TYR A 209 10.26 -9.93 -16.89
N TYR A 210 10.34 -11.27 -16.84
CA TYR A 210 11.51 -12.02 -17.27
C TYR A 210 11.28 -12.73 -18.60
N TYR A 211 12.31 -12.72 -19.43
CA TYR A 211 12.27 -13.25 -20.80
C TYR A 211 13.40 -14.25 -21.05
N GLU A 212 13.08 -15.28 -21.83
CA GLU A 212 14.05 -16.18 -22.46
C GLU A 212 14.61 -15.52 -23.71
N LEU A 213 15.94 -15.54 -23.85
CA LEU A 213 16.63 -15.10 -25.05
C LEU A 213 16.50 -16.16 -26.15
N ILE A 214 16.15 -15.77 -27.37
CA ILE A 214 16.09 -16.67 -28.51
C ILE A 214 17.31 -16.46 -29.41
N VAL A 215 18.07 -17.53 -29.65
CA VAL A 215 19.21 -17.53 -30.59
C VAL A 215 18.91 -18.38 -31.81
N THR A 216 19.47 -18.00 -32.95
CA THR A 216 19.46 -18.77 -34.19
C THR A 216 20.75 -19.56 -34.30
N VAL A 217 20.68 -20.88 -34.18
CA VAL A 217 21.82 -21.78 -34.32
C VAL A 217 22.03 -22.13 -35.78
N VAL A 218 23.23 -21.86 -36.28
CA VAL A 218 23.63 -22.14 -37.66
C VAL A 218 24.79 -23.14 -37.66
N PRO A 219 24.59 -24.36 -38.19
CA PRO A 219 25.68 -25.31 -38.39
C PRO A 219 26.65 -24.84 -39.48
N LYS A 220 27.93 -24.78 -39.16
CA LYS A 220 29.00 -24.46 -40.11
C LYS A 220 30.15 -25.47 -40.08
N THR A 221 30.86 -25.59 -41.20
CA THR A 221 32.15 -26.26 -41.30
C THR A 221 33.29 -25.33 -40.83
N PRO A 222 34.52 -25.82 -40.58
CA PRO A 222 35.62 -24.98 -40.07
C PRO A 222 36.06 -23.86 -41.03
N ASP A 223 35.78 -24.01 -42.33
CA ASP A 223 35.96 -22.98 -43.36
C ASP A 223 34.80 -21.96 -43.43
N GLY A 224 33.85 -22.04 -42.49
CA GLY A 224 32.76 -21.08 -42.32
C GLY A 224 31.56 -21.28 -43.24
N LYS A 225 31.52 -22.36 -44.03
CA LYS A 225 30.40 -22.68 -44.92
C LYS A 225 29.26 -23.39 -44.16
N PRO A 226 27.99 -23.24 -44.57
CA PRO A 226 26.89 -23.99 -43.99
C PRO A 226 27.10 -25.50 -44.14
N VAL A 227 26.75 -26.29 -43.12
CA VAL A 227 26.74 -27.75 -43.26
C VAL A 227 25.63 -28.17 -44.24
N PRO A 228 25.93 -28.94 -45.30
CA PRO A 228 24.94 -29.35 -46.29
C PRO A 228 23.72 -30.06 -45.68
N GLY A 229 22.52 -29.75 -46.18
CA GLY A 229 21.29 -30.38 -45.72
C GLY A 229 20.78 -29.89 -44.36
N THR A 230 21.40 -28.86 -43.76
CA THR A 230 20.93 -28.26 -42.51
C THR A 230 20.24 -26.92 -42.73
N THR A 231 19.29 -26.61 -41.85
CA THR A 231 18.65 -25.29 -41.77
C THR A 231 18.93 -24.66 -40.42
N PRO A 232 19.06 -23.32 -40.33
CA PRO A 232 19.14 -22.63 -39.05
C PRO A 232 17.95 -23.00 -38.16
N THR A 233 18.20 -23.17 -36.86
CA THR A 233 17.15 -23.50 -35.88
C THR A 233 17.13 -22.47 -34.76
N GLN A 234 15.95 -22.11 -34.26
CA GLN A 234 15.83 -21.21 -33.13
C GLN A 234 15.67 -22.00 -31.83
N GLN A 235 16.36 -21.58 -30.78
CA GLN A 235 16.20 -22.16 -29.44
C GLN A 235 16.42 -21.11 -28.35
N PRO A 236 15.90 -21.34 -27.13
CA PRO A 236 16.28 -20.56 -25.96
C PRO A 236 17.78 -20.66 -25.69
N GLY A 237 18.39 -19.53 -25.32
CA GLY A 237 19.78 -19.44 -24.90
C GLY A 237 19.91 -18.76 -23.56
N VAL A 238 20.89 -19.20 -22.76
CA VAL A 238 21.26 -18.53 -21.50
C VAL A 238 22.58 -17.79 -21.74
N PRO A 239 22.64 -16.46 -21.59
CA PRO A 239 23.88 -15.71 -21.78
C PRO A 239 25.06 -16.29 -21.01
N GLY A 240 26.20 -16.45 -21.69
CA GLY A 240 27.43 -17.00 -21.12
C GLY A 240 27.43 -18.53 -20.90
N GLN A 241 26.40 -19.24 -21.38
CA GLN A 241 26.36 -20.70 -21.38
C GLN A 241 26.44 -21.22 -22.82
N PRO A 242 27.01 -22.43 -23.06
CA PRO A 242 26.90 -23.08 -24.36
C PRO A 242 25.42 -23.35 -24.70
N ILE A 243 25.09 -23.36 -25.99
CA ILE A 243 23.72 -23.69 -26.43
C ILE A 243 23.29 -25.06 -25.90
N SER A 244 22.08 -25.15 -25.36
CA SER A 244 21.63 -26.36 -24.66
C SER A 244 21.27 -27.50 -25.61
N ASN A 245 20.76 -27.20 -26.81
CA ASN A 245 20.38 -28.20 -27.81
C ASN A 245 21.27 -28.09 -29.05
N VAL A 246 22.43 -28.76 -29.03
CA VAL A 246 23.34 -28.81 -30.18
C VAL A 246 22.82 -29.81 -31.22
N PRO A 247 22.47 -29.39 -32.44
CA PRO A 247 21.97 -30.28 -33.47
C PRO A 247 22.92 -31.46 -33.75
N GLN A 248 22.41 -32.69 -33.75
CA GLN A 248 23.20 -33.84 -34.18
C GLN A 248 23.04 -34.03 -35.70
N ILE A 249 24.14 -33.98 -36.43
CA ILE A 249 24.13 -34.04 -37.90
C ILE A 249 24.79 -35.36 -38.35
N PRO A 250 24.08 -36.26 -39.03
CA PRO A 250 24.66 -37.50 -39.53
C PRO A 250 25.90 -37.26 -40.39
N GLY A 251 26.97 -38.02 -40.14
CA GLY A 251 28.24 -37.90 -40.86
C GLY A 251 29.13 -36.73 -40.43
N TYR A 252 28.74 -35.98 -39.40
CA TYR A 252 29.52 -34.87 -38.85
C TYR A 252 29.68 -34.98 -37.33
N LYS A 253 30.83 -34.56 -36.79
CA LYS A 253 31.06 -34.41 -35.34
C LYS A 253 31.11 -32.94 -34.95
N VAL A 254 30.49 -32.59 -33.82
CA VAL A 254 30.60 -31.26 -33.23
C VAL A 254 32.04 -31.04 -32.78
N THR A 255 32.61 -29.90 -33.15
CA THR A 255 34.01 -29.55 -32.85
C THR A 255 34.09 -28.30 -31.98
N VAL A 256 33.19 -27.33 -32.17
CA VAL A 256 33.09 -26.12 -31.34
C VAL A 256 31.63 -25.79 -31.07
N VAL A 257 31.29 -25.58 -29.81
CA VAL A 257 30.00 -25.04 -29.37
C VAL A 257 30.27 -23.67 -28.73
N PRO A 258 29.86 -22.56 -29.34
CA PRO A 258 30.07 -21.24 -28.75
C PRO A 258 29.14 -21.03 -27.54
N GLU A 259 29.55 -20.12 -26.67
CA GLU A 259 28.66 -19.55 -25.67
C GLU A 259 27.63 -18.62 -26.33
N VAL A 260 26.42 -18.62 -25.77
CA VAL A 260 25.36 -17.68 -26.14
C VAL A 260 25.78 -16.28 -25.71
N SER A 261 25.75 -15.33 -26.65
CA SER A 261 26.01 -13.92 -26.33
C SER A 261 24.88 -13.33 -25.48
N GLY A 262 25.09 -12.16 -24.89
CA GLY A 262 24.08 -11.46 -24.10
C GLY A 262 22.92 -10.85 -24.90
N GLN A 263 22.84 -11.09 -26.22
CA GLN A 263 21.85 -10.49 -27.12
C GLN A 263 21.31 -11.51 -28.14
N PRO A 264 20.12 -11.27 -28.72
CA PRO A 264 19.57 -12.17 -29.74
C PRO A 264 20.45 -12.13 -30.98
N GLY A 265 20.66 -13.29 -31.58
CA GLY A 265 21.54 -13.36 -32.74
C GLY A 265 21.85 -14.78 -33.19
N VAL A 266 22.85 -14.86 -34.07
CA VAL A 266 23.33 -16.11 -34.65
C VAL A 266 24.42 -16.71 -33.77
N VAL A 267 24.29 -18.00 -33.47
CA VAL A 267 25.33 -18.81 -32.82
C VAL A 267 25.80 -19.86 -33.81
N GLU A 268 27.07 -19.80 -34.20
CA GLU A 268 27.67 -20.69 -35.21
C GLU A 268 28.31 -21.91 -34.56
N VAL A 269 27.72 -23.08 -34.75
CA VAL A 269 28.28 -24.33 -34.22
C VAL A 269 29.14 -24.97 -35.29
N ILE A 270 30.39 -25.31 -34.95
CA ILE A 270 31.35 -25.84 -35.92
C ILE A 270 31.33 -27.36 -35.91
N TYR A 271 31.16 -27.95 -37.09
CA TYR A 271 31.12 -29.38 -37.35
C TYR A 271 32.25 -29.79 -38.29
N THR A 272 32.88 -30.94 -38.02
CA THR A 272 33.84 -31.57 -38.95
C THR A 272 33.25 -32.86 -39.52
N PRO A 273 33.39 -33.13 -40.83
CA PRO A 273 32.93 -34.38 -41.42
C PRO A 273 33.69 -35.56 -40.80
N MET A 274 32.97 -36.63 -40.45
CA MET A 274 33.57 -37.89 -40.04
C MET A 274 34.11 -38.57 -41.30
N THR A 275 35.42 -38.75 -41.40
CA THR A 275 36.01 -39.61 -42.43
C THR A 275 35.53 -41.04 -42.17
N THR A 276 34.69 -41.57 -43.05
CA THR A 276 34.45 -43.02 -43.13
C THR A 276 35.82 -43.70 -43.20
N PRO A 277 36.11 -44.75 -42.40
CA PRO A 277 37.32 -45.53 -42.62
C PRO A 277 37.30 -46.00 -44.07
N GLU A 278 38.38 -45.70 -44.79
CA GLU A 278 38.61 -46.11 -46.16
C GLU A 278 38.41 -47.64 -46.24
N GLN A 279 37.36 -48.07 -46.96
CA GLN A 279 37.18 -49.49 -47.25
C GLN A 279 38.35 -49.93 -48.12
N THR A 280 39.25 -50.72 -47.53
CA THR A 280 40.34 -51.38 -48.25
C THR A 280 39.74 -52.44 -49.20
N PRO A 281 40.16 -52.51 -50.48
CA PRO A 281 39.62 -53.50 -51.41
C PRO A 281 40.08 -54.94 -51.09
N ASN A 282 39.10 -55.84 -51.01
CA ASN A 282 39.11 -57.30 -51.08
C ASN A 282 40.44 -58.08 -51.09
N GLU A 283 40.52 -59.10 -50.22
CA GLU A 283 41.21 -60.35 -50.53
C GLU A 283 40.24 -61.54 -50.43
N GLN A 284 40.32 -62.43 -51.41
CA GLN A 284 39.38 -63.50 -51.76
C GLN A 284 39.71 -64.85 -51.11
N THR A 285 38.75 -65.43 -50.36
CA THR A 285 38.28 -66.85 -50.28
C THR A 285 39.28 -68.02 -49.95
N PRO A 286 38.84 -69.28 -49.67
CA PRO A 286 37.52 -69.84 -49.27
C PRO A 286 37.57 -70.97 -48.17
N LYS A 287 36.41 -71.32 -47.60
CA LYS A 287 35.75 -72.67 -47.63
C LYS A 287 34.70 -72.87 -46.51
N GLN A 288 33.47 -73.12 -46.93
CA GLN A 288 32.36 -73.82 -46.23
C GLN A 288 32.73 -75.34 -46.04
N PRO A 289 32.01 -76.22 -45.28
CA PRO A 289 30.54 -76.19 -45.13
C PRO A 289 29.87 -76.74 -43.81
N VAL A 290 28.58 -76.37 -43.62
CA VAL A 290 27.41 -77.00 -42.88
C VAL A 290 27.57 -77.45 -41.40
N ASP A 291 26.57 -77.48 -40.49
CA ASP A 291 25.09 -77.47 -40.58
C ASP A 291 24.41 -77.18 -39.20
N THR A 292 23.15 -76.72 -39.27
CA THR A 292 21.99 -76.90 -38.35
C THR A 292 22.09 -76.64 -36.82
N GLN A 293 21.29 -75.68 -36.29
CA GLN A 293 20.06 -75.96 -35.48
C GLN A 293 19.48 -74.72 -34.77
N THR A 294 18.16 -74.65 -34.81
CA THR A 294 17.27 -73.65 -34.20
C THR A 294 16.76 -74.15 -32.84
N VAL A 295 16.87 -73.37 -31.77
CA VAL A 295 15.91 -73.42 -30.64
C VAL A 295 15.91 -72.10 -29.84
N THR A 296 14.71 -71.53 -29.68
CA THR A 296 14.31 -70.44 -28.76
C THR A 296 13.79 -71.06 -27.43
N PRO A 297 13.34 -70.30 -26.41
CA PRO A 297 13.99 -69.32 -25.50
C PRO A 297 13.99 -69.84 -24.03
N VAL A 298 14.68 -69.16 -23.09
CA VAL A 298 14.48 -69.41 -21.64
C VAL A 298 14.19 -68.10 -20.87
N ALA A 299 13.20 -68.22 -20.01
CA ALA A 299 12.45 -67.21 -19.27
C ALA A 299 13.24 -66.33 -18.29
N ALA A 300 12.76 -65.09 -18.16
CA ALA A 300 13.15 -64.13 -17.12
C ALA A 300 12.60 -64.51 -15.73
N LYS A 301 13.43 -64.34 -14.70
CA LYS A 301 13.04 -64.34 -13.27
C LYS A 301 13.03 -62.89 -12.75
N PRO A 302 12.00 -62.44 -12.00
CA PRO A 302 11.93 -61.07 -11.49
C PRO A 302 12.74 -60.86 -10.19
N VAL A 303 13.26 -59.64 -10.02
CA VAL A 303 13.97 -59.12 -8.84
C VAL A 303 13.01 -58.24 -8.01
N PRO A 304 13.03 -58.27 -6.67
CA PRO A 304 11.95 -57.72 -5.84
C PRO A 304 12.05 -56.21 -5.58
N VAL A 305 10.89 -55.57 -5.50
CA VAL A 305 10.66 -54.17 -5.13
C VAL A 305 10.80 -53.99 -3.61
N ARG A 306 11.56 -52.99 -3.16
CA ARG A 306 11.61 -52.53 -1.77
C ARG A 306 10.59 -51.41 -1.54
N THR A 307 9.69 -51.63 -0.58
CA THR A 307 8.74 -50.67 -0.02
C THR A 307 9.46 -49.74 0.96
N VAL A 308 9.15 -48.43 0.94
CA VAL A 308 9.52 -47.49 2.01
C VAL A 308 8.23 -46.85 2.53
N GLU A 309 8.04 -46.97 3.85
CA GLU A 309 6.90 -46.49 4.64
C GLU A 309 6.74 -44.97 4.59
N GLN A 310 5.48 -44.53 4.51
CA GLN A 310 5.04 -43.15 4.64
C GLN A 310 4.43 -42.97 6.04
N THR A 311 5.05 -42.15 6.88
CA THR A 311 4.58 -41.82 8.23
C THR A 311 3.53 -40.71 8.20
N THR A 312 2.36 -40.97 8.79
CA THR A 312 1.26 -40.02 9.03
C THR A 312 1.38 -39.41 10.44
N PRO A 313 1.09 -38.12 10.67
CA PRO A 313 0.82 -37.61 12.02
C PRO A 313 -0.68 -37.61 12.35
N ALA A 314 -0.95 -37.89 13.63
CA ALA A 314 -2.23 -38.19 14.23
C ALA A 314 -3.14 -36.97 14.52
N GLN A 315 -4.38 -37.35 14.82
CA GLN A 315 -5.60 -36.64 15.19
C GLN A 315 -5.56 -36.11 16.64
N GLN A 316 -6.19 -34.95 16.93
CA GLN A 316 -6.73 -34.68 18.27
C GLN A 316 -7.95 -33.70 18.31
N THR A 317 -9.07 -34.28 18.76
CA THR A 317 -10.16 -33.77 19.65
C THR A 317 -11.01 -32.53 19.35
N THR A 318 -12.26 -32.84 18.96
CA THR A 318 -13.58 -32.42 19.48
C THR A 318 -13.68 -31.49 20.70
N VAL A 319 -14.50 -30.43 20.59
CA VAL A 319 -15.37 -29.93 21.68
C VAL A 319 -16.76 -29.58 21.09
N LYS A 320 -17.79 -30.25 21.63
CA LYS A 320 -19.22 -29.96 21.41
C LYS A 320 -19.59 -28.58 21.95
N LYS A 321 -20.35 -27.78 21.18
CA LYS A 321 -21.29 -26.80 21.75
C LYS A 321 -22.67 -26.94 21.12
N THR A 322 -23.62 -26.97 22.03
CA THR A 322 -25.02 -27.35 21.95
C THR A 322 -25.87 -26.32 21.18
N HIS A 323 -26.87 -26.84 20.45
CA HIS A 323 -27.96 -26.07 19.86
C HIS A 323 -28.82 -25.38 20.93
N VAL A 324 -29.09 -24.09 20.72
CA VAL A 324 -30.31 -23.45 21.23
C VAL A 324 -31.10 -22.98 20.03
N GLN A 325 -32.26 -23.61 19.87
CA GLN A 325 -33.30 -23.29 18.90
C GLN A 325 -34.14 -22.15 19.49
N LEU A 326 -34.29 -21.05 18.76
CA LEU A 326 -35.33 -20.07 19.04
C LEU A 326 -36.09 -19.71 17.76
N ALA A 327 -37.39 -19.98 17.85
CA ALA A 327 -38.54 -19.67 17.00
C ALA A 327 -38.34 -18.93 15.68
N THR A 328 -38.87 -19.57 14.63
CA THR A 328 -39.24 -18.99 13.34
C THR A 328 -40.49 -18.12 13.51
N GLU A 329 -40.41 -16.85 13.12
CA GLU A 329 -41.60 -16.06 12.79
C GLU A 329 -41.44 -15.54 11.35
N VAL A 330 -42.49 -15.78 10.57
CA VAL A 330 -42.54 -15.59 9.12
C VAL A 330 -43.07 -14.19 8.83
N TYR A 331 -42.30 -13.36 8.10
CA TYR A 331 -42.87 -12.24 7.35
C TYR A 331 -42.15 -12.03 6.02
N ALA A 332 -42.94 -11.90 4.96
CA ALA A 332 -42.53 -11.82 3.57
C ALA A 332 -41.85 -10.46 3.22
N PRO A 333 -41.06 -10.38 2.11
CA PRO A 333 -40.19 -9.24 1.86
C PRO A 333 -40.84 -8.16 0.98
N ALA A 334 -40.49 -6.90 1.24
CA ALA A 334 -40.62 -5.80 0.29
C ALA A 334 -39.27 -5.07 0.16
N ARG A 335 -38.82 -4.94 -1.10
CA ARG A 335 -37.64 -4.21 -1.62
C ARG A 335 -37.33 -2.89 -0.90
N VAL A 336 -36.05 -2.55 -0.75
CA VAL A 336 -35.32 -1.53 -1.56
C VAL A 336 -33.81 -1.79 -1.43
N ALA A 337 -33.11 -1.73 -2.57
CA ALA A 337 -31.68 -1.88 -2.69
C ALA A 337 -30.93 -0.61 -2.23
N ALA A 338 -29.90 -0.77 -1.41
CA ALA A 338 -28.78 0.15 -1.29
C ALA A 338 -27.53 -0.67 -0.90
N LYS A 339 -26.69 -0.97 -1.88
CA LYS A 339 -25.36 -1.54 -1.61
C LYS A 339 -24.44 -0.38 -1.20
N SER A 340 -24.25 -0.16 0.09
CA SER A 340 -23.07 0.56 0.58
C SER A 340 -21.92 -0.44 0.71
N GLN A 341 -21.04 -0.49 -0.30
CA GLN A 341 -19.76 -1.15 -0.14
C GLN A 341 -18.83 -0.20 0.63
N ALA A 342 -18.71 -0.41 1.94
CA ALA A 342 -17.61 0.18 2.69
C ALA A 342 -16.29 -0.46 2.18
N LYS A 343 -15.44 0.35 1.54
CA LYS A 343 -14.08 -0.05 1.17
C LYS A 343 -13.28 -0.17 2.46
N VAL A 344 -13.18 -1.39 2.97
CA VAL A 344 -12.31 -1.73 4.10
C VAL A 344 -10.86 -1.57 3.61
N LEU A 345 -10.09 -0.73 4.29
CA LEU A 345 -8.65 -0.57 4.03
C LEU A 345 -7.95 -1.93 4.20
N PRO A 346 -7.00 -2.30 3.31
CA PRO A 346 -6.26 -3.55 3.45
C PRO A 346 -5.49 -3.55 4.78
N HIS A 347 -5.68 -4.63 5.54
CA HIS A 347 -5.03 -4.89 6.82
C HIS A 347 -3.51 -4.72 6.71
N THR A 348 -2.95 -3.98 7.66
CA THR A 348 -1.52 -3.93 7.92
C THR A 348 -1.05 -5.28 8.49
N GLY A 349 -0.04 -5.88 7.86
CA GLY A 349 0.88 -6.84 8.49
C GLY A 349 0.45 -8.31 8.56
N GLN A 350 0.79 -9.07 7.52
CA GLN A 350 1.17 -10.49 7.65
C GLN A 350 2.36 -10.71 6.71
N GLN A 351 3.56 -10.82 7.28
CA GLN A 351 4.73 -11.28 6.55
C GLN A 351 4.54 -12.76 6.21
N SER A 352 4.38 -13.06 4.93
CA SER A 352 4.56 -14.43 4.44
C SER A 352 6.04 -14.62 4.13
N SER A 353 6.75 -15.16 5.11
CA SER A 353 8.09 -15.72 4.97
C SER A 353 8.03 -16.90 4.01
N PHE A 354 8.41 -16.70 2.75
CA PHE A 354 8.78 -17.79 1.86
C PHE A 354 10.28 -18.01 1.96
N ALA A 355 10.65 -19.08 2.66
CA ALA A 355 11.98 -19.65 2.65
C ALA A 355 12.29 -20.15 1.24
N LEU A 356 13.12 -19.40 0.51
CA LEU A 356 13.80 -19.93 -0.67
C LEU A 356 15.07 -20.62 -0.18
N VAL A 357 15.01 -21.95 -0.09
CA VAL A 357 16.21 -22.78 0.08
C VAL A 357 16.98 -22.73 -1.22
N ILE A 358 17.96 -21.83 -1.31
CA ILE A 358 19.06 -21.96 -2.27
C ILE A 358 20.27 -22.43 -1.47
N ALA A 359 20.61 -23.71 -1.67
CA ALA A 359 21.87 -24.28 -1.23
C ALA A 359 23.03 -23.43 -1.80
N GLY A 360 23.89 -22.97 -0.90
CA GLY A 360 24.88 -21.93 -1.17
C GLY A 360 26.06 -22.35 -2.02
N LEU A 361 26.76 -21.31 -2.49
CA LEU A 361 28.21 -21.27 -2.67
C LEU A 361 28.62 -19.82 -2.41
N GLY A 362 29.34 -19.60 -1.32
CA GLY A 362 29.74 -18.27 -0.87
C GLY A 362 30.91 -17.72 -1.68
N MET A 363 31.06 -16.39 -1.66
CA MET A 363 32.34 -15.72 -1.43
C MET A 363 32.15 -14.20 -1.27
N MET A 364 32.55 -13.71 -0.09
CA MET A 364 33.29 -12.47 0.19
C MET A 364 33.24 -11.35 -0.87
N ALA A 365 32.66 -10.21 -0.51
CA ALA A 365 33.02 -8.92 -1.11
C ALA A 365 33.51 -7.97 -0.01
N ALA A 366 34.82 -7.72 -0.04
CA ALA A 366 35.55 -6.78 0.80
C ALA A 366 35.10 -5.33 0.54
N GLY A 367 35.15 -4.52 1.61
CA GLY A 367 34.73 -3.13 1.60
C GLY A 367 35.62 -2.20 0.78
N PHE A 368 34.98 -1.15 0.26
CA PHE A 368 35.66 0.07 -0.18
C PHE A 368 35.07 1.26 0.58
N ILE A 369 35.83 1.76 1.56
CA ILE A 369 35.58 3.04 2.23
C ILE A 369 36.22 4.14 1.38
N PHE A 370 35.41 5.03 0.82
CA PHE A 370 35.87 6.30 0.27
C PHE A 370 35.91 7.34 1.39
N LEU A 371 37.12 7.72 1.82
CA LEU A 371 37.38 8.89 2.67
C LEU A 371 37.79 10.08 1.77
N GLY A 372 36.84 10.97 1.52
CA GLY A 372 37.07 12.26 0.89
C GLY A 372 37.51 13.31 1.91
N VAL A 373 38.72 13.83 1.72
CA VAL A 373 39.33 14.92 2.50
C VAL A 373 38.69 16.26 2.13
N ARG A 374 38.17 17.01 3.11
CA ARG A 374 37.84 18.44 2.95
C ARG A 374 38.65 19.27 3.95
N LYS A 375 39.70 19.93 3.45
CA LYS A 375 40.48 20.96 4.15
C LYS A 375 39.64 22.24 4.27
N TYR A 376 39.42 22.71 5.50
CA TYR A 376 39.05 24.10 5.77
C TYR A 376 40.34 24.94 5.87
N ARG A 377 40.42 26.03 5.09
CA ARG A 377 41.34 27.15 5.36
C ARG A 377 40.54 28.27 6.04
N ARG A 378 41.06 28.74 7.17
CA ARG A 378 40.71 30.04 7.77
C ARG A 378 41.35 31.15 6.93
N SER A 379 40.59 32.22 6.71
CA SER A 379 41.07 33.61 6.68
C SER A 379 39.96 34.47 7.25
#